data_AF-A0A960GT01-F1
#
_entry.id   AF-A0A960GT01-F1
#
_cell.length_a   1.000
_cell.length_b   1.000
_cell.length_c   1.000
_cell.angle_alpha   90.00
_cell.angle_beta   90.00
_cell.angle_gamma   90.00
#
_symmetry.space_group_name_H-M   'P 1'
#
loop_
_entity.id
_entity.type
_entity.pdbx_description
1 polymer ?
#
loop_
_entity_poly.entity_id
_entity_poly.type
_entity_poly.pdbx_seq_one_letter_code
_entity_poly.pdbx_strand_id
1 'polypeptide(L)'
;MTAPTKTRHRRVVSLTAAALAMPAAIVATTGASASPVSPRQAHWQPQIVTAAASGTQSQAVAARYIVAENAASRLATFIRSRRPLPPGICDERGLQVQTIRLERAISAAFPEIHQIGGVRADALKWHPNGLAIDVMVPDWSTPEGKDLGDRIAAFALANTARFGIEHVIWQRVYHSAAGDGKLMADLGDDDANHYTHVHIATHGGGYPTGVESYFV
;
A
#
# COMPACT_ATOMS: atom_id res chain seq x y z
N MET A 1 41.02 7.00 49.74
CA MET A 1 39.96 7.97 50.08
C MET A 1 38.70 7.57 49.35
N THR A 2 37.59 7.62 50.08
CA THR A 2 36.25 7.04 49.86
C THR A 2 35.46 7.67 48.71
N ALA A 3 34.70 6.82 47.99
CA ALA A 3 33.65 7.20 47.05
C ALA A 3 32.35 7.63 47.79
N PRO A 4 31.43 8.36 47.13
CA PRO A 4 30.03 8.36 47.52
C PRO A 4 29.13 7.72 46.45
N THR A 5 28.46 6.67 46.91
CA THR A 5 27.37 5.91 46.28
C THR A 5 26.12 6.79 46.11
N LYS A 6 25.53 6.84 44.90
CA LYS A 6 24.19 7.43 44.69
C LYS A 6 23.13 6.34 44.67
N THR A 7 22.23 6.42 45.64
CA THR A 7 21.12 5.50 45.93
C THR A 7 20.04 5.55 44.85
N ARG A 8 19.67 4.38 44.32
CA ARG A 8 18.50 4.19 43.45
C ARG A 8 17.23 4.16 44.30
N HIS A 9 16.28 5.06 44.03
CA HIS A 9 14.92 4.95 44.55
C HIS A 9 14.03 4.23 43.54
N ARG A 10 13.72 2.96 43.82
CA ARG A 10 12.61 2.22 43.21
C ARG A 10 11.29 2.76 43.77
N ARG A 11 10.42 3.31 42.92
CA ARG A 11 9.01 3.50 43.26
C ARG A 11 8.23 2.32 42.69
N VAL A 12 7.74 1.47 43.58
CA VAL A 12 6.73 0.45 43.31
C VAL A 12 5.39 1.16 43.36
N VAL A 13 4.62 1.11 42.27
CA VAL A 13 3.22 1.55 42.26
C VAL A 13 2.38 0.29 42.09
N SER A 14 1.67 -0.06 43.15
CA SER A 14 0.81 -1.24 43.25
C SER A 14 -0.46 -1.06 42.42
N LEU A 15 -0.84 -2.14 41.73
CA LEU A 15 -2.13 -2.33 41.09
C LEU A 15 -3.24 -2.43 42.15
N THR A 16 -4.35 -1.73 41.93
CA THR A 16 -5.64 -2.05 42.55
C THR A 16 -6.71 -2.06 41.47
N ALA A 17 -7.15 -3.27 41.10
CA ALA A 17 -8.38 -3.50 40.36
C ALA A 17 -9.56 -3.40 41.33
N ALA A 18 -10.56 -2.58 41.01
CA ALA A 18 -11.83 -2.54 41.73
C ALA A 18 -12.95 -2.78 40.72
N ALA A 19 -13.52 -3.98 40.76
CA ALA A 19 -14.80 -4.30 40.13
C ALA A 19 -15.92 -3.74 41.01
N LEU A 20 -16.82 -2.95 40.44
CA LEU A 20 -18.03 -2.48 41.13
C LEU A 20 -19.28 -2.90 40.34
N ALA A 21 -20.16 -3.55 41.07
CA ALA A 21 -21.43 -4.12 40.62
C ALA A 21 -22.46 -3.06 40.22
N MET A 22 -23.31 -3.43 39.28
CA MET A 22 -24.50 -2.71 38.81
C MET A 22 -25.60 -2.68 39.88
N PRO A 23 -26.37 -1.59 40.00
CA PRO A 23 -27.74 -1.66 40.48
C PRO A 23 -28.74 -1.53 39.32
N ALA A 24 -29.71 -2.44 39.33
CA ALA A 24 -30.93 -2.38 38.55
C ALA A 24 -31.83 -1.23 39.01
N ALA A 25 -32.41 -0.50 38.06
CA ALA A 25 -33.55 0.39 38.31
C ALA A 25 -34.64 0.09 37.29
N ILE A 26 -35.77 -0.37 37.83
CA ILE A 26 -37.03 -0.65 37.14
C ILE A 26 -37.71 0.70 36.88
N VAL A 27 -38.05 1.01 35.63
CA VAL A 27 -38.96 2.11 35.28
C VAL A 27 -40.17 1.53 34.57
N ALA A 28 -41.32 1.86 35.14
CA ALA A 28 -42.63 1.39 34.75
C ALA A 28 -43.05 1.91 33.36
N THR A 29 -43.79 1.05 32.68
CA THR A 29 -44.37 1.22 31.35
C THR A 29 -45.62 2.11 31.39
N THR A 30 -45.78 2.98 30.38
CA THR A 30 -47.09 3.53 29.99
C THR A 30 -47.32 3.17 28.53
N GLY A 31 -48.41 2.42 28.31
CA GLY A 31 -48.77 1.87 27.01
C GLY A 31 -49.32 2.89 26.04
N ALA A 32 -49.08 2.63 24.75
CA ALA A 32 -49.88 3.15 23.66
C ALA A 32 -50.39 1.94 22.86
N SER A 33 -51.71 1.85 22.76
CA SER A 33 -52.48 0.79 22.14
C SER A 33 -52.17 0.64 20.65
N ALA A 34 -51.80 -0.57 20.22
CA ALA A 34 -51.80 -0.95 18.81
C ALA A 34 -53.04 -1.80 18.52
N SER A 35 -53.87 -1.36 17.57
CA SER A 35 -55.01 -2.13 17.06
C SER A 35 -54.53 -3.38 16.31
N PRO A 36 -55.23 -4.53 16.41
CA PRO A 36 -54.84 -5.74 15.69
C PRO A 36 -55.30 -5.67 14.24
N VAL A 37 -54.37 -5.80 13.29
CA VAL A 37 -54.68 -6.09 11.88
C VAL A 37 -54.52 -7.59 11.66
N SER A 38 -55.61 -8.27 11.30
CA SER A 38 -55.63 -9.69 10.94
C SER A 38 -54.75 -9.99 9.72
N PRO A 39 -54.07 -11.15 9.65
CA PRO A 39 -53.25 -11.51 8.51
C PRO A 39 -54.11 -11.97 7.33
N ARG A 40 -54.12 -11.20 6.24
CA ARG A 40 -54.59 -11.65 4.92
C ARG A 40 -53.44 -12.40 4.24
N GLN A 41 -53.61 -13.70 4.01
CA GLN A 41 -52.71 -14.47 3.13
C GLN A 41 -52.75 -13.85 1.72
N ALA A 42 -51.62 -13.26 1.31
CA ALA A 42 -51.38 -12.82 -0.05
C ALA A 42 -50.18 -13.58 -0.60
N HIS A 43 -50.50 -14.54 -1.45
CA HIS A 43 -49.63 -15.23 -2.40
C HIS A 43 -48.92 -14.20 -3.29
N TRP A 44 -47.60 -14.06 -3.14
CA TRP A 44 -46.79 -13.18 -3.98
C TRP A 44 -45.87 -13.98 -4.90
N GLN A 45 -46.17 -13.90 -6.19
CA GLN A 45 -45.25 -14.21 -7.28
C GLN A 45 -44.23 -13.07 -7.40
N PRO A 46 -42.95 -13.33 -7.71
CA PRO A 46 -41.98 -12.25 -7.89
C PRO A 46 -42.25 -11.55 -9.23
N GLN A 47 -42.88 -10.38 -9.19
CA GLN A 47 -42.95 -9.46 -10.30
C GLN A 47 -41.68 -8.60 -10.27
N ILE A 48 -40.85 -8.68 -11.32
CA ILE A 48 -39.64 -7.86 -11.47
C ILE A 48 -40.08 -6.41 -11.63
N VAL A 49 -39.94 -5.62 -10.57
CA VAL A 49 -40.05 -4.17 -10.62
C VAL A 49 -38.65 -3.64 -10.88
N THR A 50 -38.44 -3.03 -12.05
CA THR A 50 -37.20 -2.35 -12.41
C THR A 50 -37.03 -1.14 -11.50
N ALA A 51 -36.35 -1.34 -10.37
CA ALA A 51 -35.90 -0.26 -9.51
C ALA A 51 -34.82 0.53 -10.28
N ALA A 52 -35.05 1.83 -10.47
CA ALA A 52 -34.04 2.74 -10.99
C ALA A 52 -32.78 2.64 -10.12
N ALA A 53 -31.69 2.20 -10.74
CA ALA A 53 -30.41 2.03 -10.06
C ALA A 53 -29.93 3.41 -9.57
N SER A 54 -30.05 3.66 -8.26
CA SER A 54 -29.11 4.53 -7.58
C SER A 54 -27.79 3.77 -7.51
N GLY A 55 -27.01 3.87 -8.60
CA GLY A 55 -25.74 3.21 -8.78
C GLY A 55 -24.70 3.78 -7.82
N THR A 56 -24.47 3.04 -6.76
CA THR A 56 -23.41 3.17 -5.77
C THR A 56 -22.05 3.35 -6.45
N GLN A 57 -21.27 4.30 -5.93
CA GLN A 57 -19.86 4.48 -6.20
C GLN A 57 -19.10 3.18 -5.89
N SER A 58 -18.88 2.36 -6.91
CA SER A 58 -17.81 1.37 -6.95
C SER A 58 -17.40 1.26 -8.40
N GLN A 59 -16.76 2.31 -8.90
CA GLN A 59 -15.97 2.17 -10.12
C GLN A 59 -14.84 1.21 -9.75
N ALA A 60 -14.83 0.03 -10.38
CA ALA A 60 -13.65 -0.82 -10.39
C ALA A 60 -12.47 0.06 -10.82
N VAL A 61 -11.52 0.31 -9.92
CA VAL A 61 -10.30 1.12 -10.17
C VAL A 61 -9.31 0.35 -11.08
N ALA A 62 -9.80 -0.62 -11.85
CA ALA A 62 -8.99 -1.66 -12.49
C ALA A 62 -8.43 -1.29 -13.87
N ALA A 63 -8.54 -0.05 -14.32
CA ALA A 63 -7.95 0.35 -15.61
C ALA A 63 -7.61 1.84 -15.66
N ARG A 64 -6.47 2.23 -15.09
CA ARG A 64 -5.89 3.58 -15.29
C ARG A 64 -4.50 3.58 -15.88
N TYR A 65 -3.96 2.39 -16.13
CA TYR A 65 -2.55 2.19 -16.32
C TYR A 65 -2.28 1.57 -17.69
N ILE A 66 -2.16 2.42 -18.72
CA ILE A 66 -1.55 2.03 -19.99
C ILE A 66 -0.04 2.15 -19.81
N VAL A 67 0.70 1.07 -20.04
CA VAL A 67 2.17 1.11 -19.99
C VAL A 67 2.65 2.11 -21.04
N ALA A 68 3.47 3.06 -20.63
CA ALA A 68 4.11 4.01 -21.53
C ALA A 68 4.98 3.26 -22.55
N GLU A 69 4.71 3.43 -23.86
CA GLU A 69 5.47 2.77 -24.93
C GLU A 69 6.99 3.03 -24.82
N ASN A 70 7.38 4.20 -24.33
CA ASN A 70 8.77 4.60 -24.14
C ASN A 70 9.48 3.80 -23.03
N ALA A 71 8.81 3.52 -21.91
CA ALA A 71 9.40 2.76 -20.80
C ALA A 71 9.63 1.29 -21.20
N ALA A 72 8.64 0.69 -21.86
CA ALA A 72 8.76 -0.66 -22.41
C ALA A 72 9.88 -0.75 -23.46
N SER A 73 10.00 0.24 -24.35
CA SER A 73 11.04 0.29 -25.39
C SER A 73 12.45 0.41 -24.82
N ARG A 74 12.65 1.21 -23.77
CA ARG A 74 13.93 1.32 -23.05
C ARG A 74 14.34 -0.02 -22.46
N LEU A 75 13.42 -0.68 -21.77
CA LEU A 75 13.68 -1.99 -21.16
C LEU A 75 13.93 -3.09 -22.21
N ALA A 76 13.19 -3.07 -23.33
CA ALA A 76 13.35 -4.00 -24.45
C ALA A 76 14.77 -3.96 -25.06
N THR A 77 15.47 -2.83 -24.97
CA THR A 77 16.86 -2.72 -25.43
C THR A 77 17.80 -3.56 -24.57
N PHE A 78 17.61 -3.60 -23.25
CA PHE A 78 18.39 -4.46 -22.35
C PHE A 78 18.08 -5.94 -22.58
N ILE A 79 16.81 -6.29 -22.76
CA ILE A 79 16.37 -7.66 -23.08
C ILE A 79 17.05 -8.14 -24.38
N ARG A 80 16.94 -7.35 -25.46
CA ARG A 80 17.47 -7.70 -26.79
C ARG A 80 19.00 -7.80 -26.80
N SER A 81 19.68 -6.89 -26.11
CA SER A 81 21.15 -6.88 -26.03
C SER A 81 21.71 -7.86 -25.00
N ARG A 82 20.85 -8.49 -24.19
CA ARG A 82 21.24 -9.36 -23.07
C ARG A 82 22.28 -8.69 -22.15
N ARG A 83 22.15 -7.38 -21.96
CA ARG A 83 23.02 -6.60 -21.09
C ARG A 83 22.41 -6.52 -19.69
N PRO A 84 23.23 -6.61 -18.63
CA PRO A 84 22.73 -6.34 -17.29
C PRO A 84 22.27 -4.88 -17.18
N LEU A 85 21.29 -4.67 -16.32
CA LEU A 85 20.84 -3.36 -15.89
C LEU A 85 22.01 -2.65 -15.18
N PRO A 86 22.28 -1.38 -15.51
CA PRO A 86 23.25 -0.59 -14.76
C PRO A 86 22.77 -0.41 -13.31
N PRO A 87 23.66 -0.03 -12.37
CA PRO A 87 23.26 0.44 -11.06
C PRO A 87 22.19 1.53 -11.18
N GLY A 88 21.19 1.45 -10.31
CA GLY A 88 20.11 2.42 -10.28
C GLY A 88 20.47 3.63 -9.43
N ILE A 89 19.47 4.47 -9.17
CA ILE A 89 19.64 5.70 -8.38
C ILE A 89 19.32 5.51 -6.90
N CYS A 90 18.76 4.37 -6.49
CA CYS A 90 18.53 4.03 -5.08
C CYS A 90 19.84 3.65 -4.38
N ASP A 91 19.97 3.94 -3.08
CA ASP A 91 21.02 3.28 -2.28
C ASP A 91 20.65 1.79 -2.12
N GLU A 92 21.42 0.92 -2.75
CA GLU A 92 21.18 -0.53 -2.75
C GLU A 92 21.57 -1.22 -1.43
N ARG A 93 22.20 -0.50 -0.48
CA ARG A 93 22.64 -1.07 0.79
C ARG A 93 21.45 -1.63 1.58
N GLY A 94 21.49 -2.94 1.78
CA GLY A 94 20.46 -3.67 2.52
C GLY A 94 19.20 -3.96 1.71
N LEU A 95 19.12 -3.56 0.43
CA LEU A 95 18.05 -4.03 -0.45
C LEU A 95 18.26 -5.51 -0.79
N GLN A 96 17.15 -6.22 -1.04
CA GLN A 96 17.19 -7.60 -1.49
C GLN A 96 17.26 -7.71 -3.01
N VAL A 97 17.68 -8.88 -3.51
CA VAL A 97 17.99 -9.10 -4.93
C VAL A 97 16.85 -8.69 -5.87
N GLN A 98 15.60 -9.05 -5.57
CA GLN A 98 14.46 -8.65 -6.40
C GLN A 98 14.19 -7.14 -6.35
N THR A 99 14.34 -6.53 -5.18
CA THR A 99 14.16 -5.10 -4.98
C THR A 99 15.23 -4.28 -5.73
N ILE A 100 16.49 -4.73 -5.72
CA ILE A 100 17.57 -4.15 -6.52
C ILE A 100 17.27 -4.30 -8.02
N ARG A 101 16.84 -5.49 -8.45
CA ARG A 101 16.46 -5.71 -9.84
C ARG A 101 15.37 -4.75 -10.30
N LEU A 102 14.36 -4.53 -9.46
CA LEU A 102 13.25 -3.61 -9.72
C LEU A 102 13.71 -2.16 -9.81
N GLU A 103 14.45 -1.66 -8.81
CA GLU A 103 14.85 -0.24 -8.77
C GLU A 103 15.78 0.11 -9.95
N ARG A 104 16.68 -0.81 -10.33
CA ARG A 104 17.52 -0.64 -11.53
C ARG A 104 16.69 -0.58 -12.80
N ALA A 105 15.66 -1.44 -12.92
CA ALA A 105 14.77 -1.44 -14.07
C ALA A 105 13.96 -0.14 -14.17
N ILE A 106 13.47 0.38 -13.04
CA ILE A 106 12.77 1.67 -12.98
C ILE A 106 13.72 2.81 -13.34
N SER A 107 14.92 2.85 -12.75
CA SER A 107 15.95 3.85 -13.04
C SER A 107 16.30 3.90 -14.54
N ALA A 108 16.36 2.74 -15.20
CA ALA A 108 16.64 2.65 -16.64
C ALA A 108 15.43 3.04 -17.51
N ALA A 109 14.21 2.75 -17.06
CA ALA A 109 12.98 3.00 -17.82
C ALA A 109 12.48 4.44 -17.69
N PHE A 110 12.73 5.09 -16.55
CA PHE A 110 12.21 6.41 -16.18
C PHE A 110 13.36 7.36 -15.74
N PRO A 111 14.21 7.83 -16.67
CA PRO A 111 15.27 8.79 -16.38
C PRO A 111 14.78 10.14 -15.82
N GLU A 112 13.48 10.42 -15.91
CA GLU A 112 12.81 11.57 -15.27
C GLU A 112 12.75 11.46 -13.73
N ILE A 113 12.97 10.26 -13.18
CA ILE A 113 13.05 10.04 -11.73
C ILE A 113 14.46 10.31 -11.24
N HIS A 114 14.56 11.12 -10.19
CA HIS A 114 15.83 11.56 -9.63
C HIS A 114 16.07 11.11 -8.17
N GLN A 115 15.07 10.51 -7.54
CA GLN A 115 15.18 9.96 -6.19
C GLN A 115 14.33 8.70 -6.04
N ILE A 116 14.94 7.66 -5.48
CA ILE A 116 14.23 6.46 -5.02
C ILE A 116 14.64 6.22 -3.57
N GLY A 117 13.66 6.16 -2.67
CA GLY A 117 13.85 5.75 -1.28
C GLY A 117 13.94 4.22 -1.18
N GLY A 118 14.79 3.72 -0.30
CA GLY A 118 15.02 2.29 -0.09
C GLY A 118 14.94 1.90 1.38
N VAL A 119 16.00 1.27 1.90
CA VAL A 119 16.07 0.81 3.29
C VAL A 119 16.01 1.99 4.27
N ARG A 120 15.07 1.93 5.21
CA ARG A 120 14.95 2.86 6.33
C ARG A 120 14.18 2.22 7.49
N ALA A 121 14.27 2.82 8.67
CA ALA A 121 13.39 2.47 9.78
C ALA A 121 11.93 2.77 9.41
N ASP A 122 11.04 1.83 9.71
CA ASP A 122 9.62 1.90 9.42
C ASP A 122 8.87 1.00 10.43
N ALA A 123 7.59 1.29 10.65
CA ALA A 123 6.72 0.45 11.45
C ALA A 123 6.41 -0.90 10.76
N LEU A 124 6.37 -0.90 9.42
CA LEU A 124 6.09 -2.10 8.64
C LEU A 124 7.38 -2.76 8.14
N LYS A 125 7.30 -4.06 7.86
CA LYS A 125 8.48 -4.90 7.60
C LYS A 125 9.24 -4.58 6.30
N TRP A 126 8.63 -3.89 5.33
CA TRP A 126 9.16 -3.89 3.97
C TRP A 126 10.41 -3.03 3.79
N HIS A 127 10.37 -1.74 4.14
CA HIS A 127 11.58 -0.89 4.09
C HIS A 127 12.72 -1.39 5.01
N PRO A 128 12.47 -1.76 6.29
CA PRO A 128 13.54 -2.19 7.18
C PRO A 128 14.26 -3.46 6.73
N ASN A 129 13.57 -4.34 5.99
CA ASN A 129 14.14 -5.60 5.49
C ASN A 129 14.57 -5.52 4.01
N GLY A 130 14.59 -4.32 3.43
CA GLY A 130 15.01 -4.10 2.04
C GLY A 130 14.12 -4.74 0.99
N LEU A 131 12.82 -4.83 1.27
CA LEU A 131 11.82 -5.43 0.40
C LEU A 131 11.06 -4.39 -0.44
N ALA A 132 11.17 -3.10 -0.14
CA ALA A 132 10.40 -2.05 -0.80
C ALA A 132 11.26 -0.86 -1.21
N ILE A 133 10.72 -0.13 -2.19
CA ILE A 133 11.22 1.17 -2.66
C ILE A 133 10.07 2.17 -2.76
N ASP A 134 10.41 3.44 -2.54
CA ASP A 134 9.53 4.59 -2.77
C ASP A 134 10.08 5.38 -3.97
N VAL A 135 9.40 5.29 -5.12
CA VAL A 135 9.81 6.02 -6.33
C VAL A 135 9.23 7.42 -6.26
N MET A 136 10.07 8.41 -5.95
CA MET A 136 9.63 9.79 -5.73
C MET A 136 9.20 10.43 -7.04
N VAL A 137 7.96 10.90 -7.11
CA VAL A 137 7.40 11.49 -8.33
C VAL A 137 7.63 13.01 -8.32
N PRO A 138 8.42 13.57 -9.26
CA PRO A 138 8.55 15.02 -9.37
C PRO A 138 7.21 15.65 -9.74
N ASP A 139 6.96 16.86 -9.22
CA ASP A 139 5.74 17.63 -9.48
C ASP A 139 4.45 16.81 -9.30
N TRP A 140 4.43 15.87 -8.35
CA TRP A 140 3.37 14.88 -8.14
C TRP A 140 1.95 15.48 -8.01
N SER A 141 1.84 16.74 -7.59
CA SER A 141 0.56 17.43 -7.46
C SER A 141 0.01 17.91 -8.82
N THR A 142 0.82 17.97 -9.86
CA THR A 142 0.45 18.41 -11.22
C THR A 142 -0.13 17.26 -12.06
N PRO A 143 -0.89 17.53 -13.14
CA PRO A 143 -1.32 16.50 -14.08
C PRO A 143 -0.15 15.68 -14.65
N GLU A 144 0.96 16.33 -14.98
CA GLU A 144 2.15 15.69 -15.58
C GLU A 144 2.85 14.76 -14.59
N GLY A 145 3.01 15.18 -13.33
CA GLY A 145 3.54 14.32 -12.27
C GLY A 145 2.63 13.14 -11.99
N LYS A 146 1.30 13.35 -11.96
CA LYS A 146 0.34 12.25 -11.81
C LYS A 146 0.42 11.24 -12.95
N ASP A 147 0.51 11.70 -14.19
CA ASP A 147 0.72 10.82 -15.35
C ASP A 147 2.03 10.02 -15.25
N LEU A 148 3.13 10.66 -14.83
CA LEU A 148 4.40 9.96 -14.61
C LEU A 148 4.26 8.86 -13.54
N GLY A 149 3.63 9.17 -12.41
CA GLY A 149 3.36 8.17 -11.37
C GLY A 149 2.45 7.05 -11.85
N ASP A 150 1.42 7.36 -12.65
CA ASP A 150 0.55 6.36 -13.27
C ASP A 150 1.33 5.43 -14.19
N ARG A 151 2.25 5.96 -15.01
CA ARG A 151 3.11 5.16 -15.90
C ARG A 151 4.06 4.25 -15.11
N ILE A 152 4.56 4.69 -13.97
CA ILE A 152 5.44 3.89 -13.09
C ILE A 152 4.65 2.77 -12.40
N ALA A 153 3.48 3.07 -11.84
CA ALA A 153 2.59 2.07 -11.25
C ALA A 153 2.16 1.04 -12.31
N ALA A 154 1.80 1.49 -13.52
CA ALA A 154 1.49 0.63 -14.66
C ALA A 154 2.63 -0.33 -15.00
N PHE A 155 3.85 0.20 -15.10
CA PHE A 155 5.05 -0.56 -15.40
C PHE A 155 5.31 -1.63 -14.34
N ALA A 156 5.20 -1.28 -13.06
CA ALA A 156 5.37 -2.21 -11.96
C ALA A 156 4.32 -3.34 -12.02
N LEU A 157 3.04 -2.99 -12.18
CA LEU A 157 1.94 -3.96 -12.24
C LEU A 157 2.04 -4.89 -13.46
N ALA A 158 2.46 -4.38 -14.61
CA ALA A 158 2.69 -5.20 -15.80
C ALA A 158 3.86 -6.19 -15.66
N ASN A 159 4.72 -6.01 -14.66
CA ASN A 159 5.93 -6.81 -14.45
C ASN A 159 5.98 -7.49 -13.07
N THR A 160 4.83 -7.71 -12.42
CA THR A 160 4.77 -8.27 -11.06
C THR A 160 5.52 -9.58 -10.93
N ALA A 161 5.28 -10.53 -11.85
CA ALA A 161 5.98 -11.81 -11.86
C ALA A 161 7.48 -11.68 -12.16
N ARG A 162 7.86 -10.74 -13.04
CA ARG A 162 9.26 -10.54 -13.46
C ARG A 162 10.13 -10.04 -12.30
N PHE A 163 9.59 -9.15 -11.49
CA PHE A 163 10.31 -8.53 -10.38
C PHE A 163 9.89 -9.06 -9.01
N GLY A 164 9.02 -10.07 -8.96
CA GLY A 164 8.48 -10.65 -7.72
C GLY A 164 7.80 -9.62 -6.83
N ILE A 165 7.04 -8.69 -7.41
CA ILE A 165 6.32 -7.64 -6.69
C ILE A 165 5.22 -8.29 -5.84
N GLU A 166 5.13 -7.86 -4.58
CA GLU A 166 4.06 -8.21 -3.63
C GLU A 166 2.87 -7.26 -3.81
N HIS A 167 3.13 -5.95 -3.83
CA HIS A 167 2.12 -4.93 -4.04
C HIS A 167 2.70 -3.60 -4.54
N VAL A 168 1.81 -2.74 -5.07
CA VAL A 168 2.09 -1.37 -5.51
C VAL A 168 1.06 -0.45 -4.87
N ILE A 169 1.47 0.73 -4.38
CA ILE A 169 0.55 1.75 -3.88
C ILE A 169 0.83 3.07 -4.59
N TRP A 170 -0.22 3.68 -5.12
CA TRP A 170 -0.17 5.01 -5.75
C TRP A 170 -1.49 5.75 -5.56
N GLN A 171 -1.44 7.00 -5.11
CA GLN A 171 -2.60 7.86 -4.85
C GLN A 171 -3.71 7.16 -4.04
N ARG A 172 -3.32 6.53 -2.93
CA ARG A 172 -4.17 5.72 -2.04
C ARG A 172 -4.77 4.46 -2.67
N VAL A 173 -4.38 4.08 -3.88
CA VAL A 173 -4.84 2.82 -4.46
C VAL A 173 -3.79 1.75 -4.21
N TYR A 174 -4.13 0.82 -3.31
CA TYR A 174 -3.35 -0.38 -3.09
C TYR A 174 -3.68 -1.40 -4.17
N HIS A 175 -2.65 -1.91 -4.86
CA HIS A 175 -2.74 -3.02 -5.79
C HIS A 175 -1.93 -4.20 -5.31
N SER A 176 -2.55 -5.39 -5.19
CA SER A 176 -1.76 -6.61 -5.01
C SER A 176 -1.09 -7.03 -6.31
N ALA A 177 -0.16 -7.98 -6.23
CA ALA A 177 0.45 -8.62 -7.40
C ALA A 177 -0.58 -9.21 -8.39
N ALA A 178 -1.79 -9.54 -7.94
CA ALA A 178 -2.88 -10.04 -8.78
C ALA A 178 -3.61 -8.93 -9.58
N GLY A 179 -3.28 -7.66 -9.32
CA GLY A 179 -3.83 -6.51 -10.04
C GLY A 179 -5.19 -6.02 -9.54
N ASP A 180 -5.74 -6.56 -8.44
CA ASP A 180 -6.89 -5.96 -7.78
C ASP A 180 -6.54 -4.56 -7.24
N GLY A 181 -7.47 -3.61 -7.26
CA GLY A 181 -7.25 -2.25 -6.76
C GLY A 181 -8.19 -1.95 -5.60
N LYS A 182 -7.65 -1.49 -4.47
CA LYS A 182 -8.41 -1.14 -3.26
C LYS A 182 -8.02 0.25 -2.78
N LEU A 183 -9.02 1.09 -2.56
CA LEU A 183 -8.80 2.41 -1.98
C LEU A 183 -8.45 2.28 -0.49
N MET A 184 -7.32 2.86 -0.09
CA MET A 184 -6.89 2.98 1.29
C MET A 184 -7.71 4.04 2.03
N ALA A 185 -7.76 3.91 3.36
CA ALA A 185 -8.19 5.01 4.22
C ALA A 185 -7.32 6.24 3.99
N ASP A 186 -7.86 7.41 4.32
CA ASP A 186 -7.08 8.64 4.32
C ASP A 186 -6.22 8.66 5.57
N LEU A 187 -4.90 8.74 5.39
CA LEU A 187 -3.92 8.72 6.48
C LEU A 187 -3.53 10.13 6.96
N GLY A 188 -4.08 11.18 6.34
CA GLY A 188 -4.03 12.55 6.87
C GLY A 188 -3.01 13.49 6.23
N ASP A 189 -2.10 12.99 5.40
CA ASP A 189 -1.14 13.81 4.65
C ASP A 189 -0.77 13.17 3.30
N ASP A 190 -0.16 13.96 2.42
CA ASP A 190 0.12 13.55 1.03
C ASP A 190 1.13 12.41 0.93
N ASP A 191 2.10 12.37 1.83
CA ASP A 191 3.16 11.35 1.83
C ASP A 191 2.61 10.02 2.34
N ALA A 192 1.94 10.01 3.49
CA ALA A 192 1.27 8.82 4.03
C ALA A 192 0.22 8.27 3.08
N ASN A 193 -0.46 9.13 2.32
CA ASN A 193 -1.44 8.75 1.30
C ASN A 193 -0.82 8.33 -0.04
N HIS A 194 0.51 8.30 -0.17
CA HIS A 194 1.22 7.89 -1.38
C HIS A 194 0.87 8.76 -2.60
N TYR A 195 0.65 10.06 -2.39
CA TYR A 195 0.51 11.03 -3.48
C TYR A 195 1.86 11.52 -3.98
N THR A 196 2.91 11.48 -3.15
CA THR A 196 4.26 11.99 -3.45
C THR A 196 5.17 10.96 -4.13
N HIS A 197 4.85 9.68 -4.02
CA HIS A 197 5.68 8.57 -4.49
C HIS A 197 4.87 7.32 -4.84
N VAL A 198 5.39 6.51 -5.76
CA VAL A 198 4.88 5.14 -5.99
C VAL A 198 5.63 4.19 -5.07
N HIS A 199 4.93 3.61 -4.10
CA HIS A 199 5.49 2.57 -3.23
C HIS A 199 5.39 1.21 -3.90
N ILE A 200 6.47 0.45 -3.90
CA ILE A 200 6.50 -0.89 -4.48
C ILE A 200 7.23 -1.84 -3.52
N ALA A 201 6.51 -2.85 -3.05
CA ALA A 201 7.07 -3.94 -2.26
C ALA A 201 7.25 -5.20 -3.09
N THR A 202 8.28 -5.97 -2.77
CA THR A 202 8.63 -7.24 -3.40
C THR A 202 8.62 -8.37 -2.38
N HIS A 203 8.56 -9.62 -2.84
CA HIS A 203 8.77 -10.79 -2.00
C HIS A 203 10.23 -10.95 -1.54
N GLY A 204 11.13 -10.10 -2.04
CA GLY A 204 12.56 -10.15 -1.77
C GLY A 204 13.26 -11.25 -2.55
N GLY A 205 14.42 -11.68 -2.10
CA GLY A 205 15.17 -12.71 -2.82
C GLY A 205 16.46 -13.10 -2.10
N GLY A 206 16.51 -12.83 -0.80
CA GLY A 206 17.75 -12.80 -0.05
C GLY A 206 18.53 -11.51 -0.30
N TYR A 207 19.55 -11.32 0.54
CA TYR A 207 20.51 -10.24 0.38
C TYR A 207 21.56 -10.63 -0.68
N PRO A 208 22.04 -9.67 -1.48
CA PRO A 208 23.11 -9.93 -2.44
C PRO A 208 24.36 -10.50 -1.77
N THR A 209 25.00 -11.43 -2.46
CA THR A 209 26.28 -12.03 -2.09
C THR A 209 27.46 -11.35 -2.79
N GLY A 210 27.19 -10.47 -3.76
CA GLY A 210 28.17 -9.68 -4.50
C GLY A 210 28.54 -10.25 -5.87
N VAL A 211 27.93 -11.37 -6.28
CA VAL A 211 28.15 -12.01 -7.58
C VAL A 211 26.95 -11.91 -8.52
N GLU A 212 25.88 -11.26 -8.06
CA GLU A 212 24.64 -11.09 -8.82
C GLU A 212 24.85 -10.18 -10.03
N SER A 213 24.18 -10.55 -11.13
CA SER A 213 24.01 -9.69 -12.29
C SER A 213 22.53 -9.51 -12.54
N TYR A 214 22.08 -8.27 -12.57
CA TYR A 214 20.67 -7.94 -12.66
C TYR A 214 20.28 -7.76 -14.12
N PHE A 215 19.43 -8.63 -14.65
CA PHE A 215 18.88 -8.53 -16.00
C PHE A 215 17.40 -8.18 -15.95
N VAL A 216 16.81 -7.91 -17.10
CA VAL A 216 15.36 -7.73 -17.24
C VAL A 216 14.68 -9.06 -17.42
#